data_AF-A0A2P0ZGY1-F1
#
_entry.id   AF-A0A2P0ZGY1-F1
#
_cell.length_a   1.000
_cell.length_b   1.000
_cell.length_c   1.000
_cell.angle_alpha   90.00
_cell.angle_beta   90.00
_cell.angle_gamma   90.00
#
_symmetry.space_group_name_H-M   'P 1'
#
loop_
_entity.id
_entity.type
_entity.pdbx_description
1 polymer ?
#
loop_
_entity_poly.entity_id
_entity_poly.type
_entity_poly.pdbx_seq_one_letter_code
_entity_poly.pdbx_strand_id
1 'polypeptide(L)' 'MNTVNETTGEFSVPENNSVDSENTEHQEWSKSVSEGQLGFPSPLLPRSAWQNQQAFLRVLIKAKQALDMAEITATLWG' A
#
# COMPACT_ATOMS: atom_id res chain seq x y z
N MET A 1 32.31 -2.75 -45.63
CA MET A 1 33.23 -1.59 -45.59
C MET A 1 32.38 -0.38 -45.22
N ASN A 2 32.26 -0.08 -43.92
CA ASN A 2 32.93 1.03 -43.21
C ASN A 2 32.12 2.32 -43.42
N THR A 3 31.69 3.10 -42.42
CA THR A 3 32.08 3.23 -41.01
C THR A 3 31.07 4.16 -40.32
N VAL A 4 30.78 3.89 -39.05
CA VAL A 4 30.20 4.83 -38.09
C VAL A 4 31.11 6.06 -37.91
N ASN A 5 30.53 7.25 -37.73
CA ASN A 5 31.23 8.42 -37.23
C ASN A 5 30.46 9.06 -36.07
N GLU A 6 31.05 8.96 -34.87
CA GLU A 6 30.74 9.73 -33.67
C GLU A 6 31.21 11.18 -33.82
N THR A 7 30.47 12.16 -33.29
CA THR A 7 31.01 13.47 -32.85
C THR A 7 30.15 14.05 -31.73
N THR A 8 30.68 13.86 -30.52
CA THR A 8 30.70 14.69 -29.31
C THR A 8 30.19 16.14 -29.41
N GLY A 9 29.36 16.57 -28.44
CA GLY A 9 29.13 18.00 -28.19
C GLY A 9 27.91 18.32 -27.33
N GLU A 10 28.14 18.45 -26.02
CA GLU A 10 27.37 19.26 -25.06
C GLU A 10 26.09 18.68 -24.40
N PHE A 11 26.36 18.03 -23.27
CA PHE A 11 25.50 17.89 -22.10
C PHE A 11 25.09 19.28 -21.56
N SER A 12 23.80 19.56 -21.48
CA SER A 12 23.25 20.66 -20.70
C SER A 12 22.21 20.11 -19.71
N VAL A 13 22.68 19.87 -18.49
CA VAL A 13 21.83 19.72 -17.30
C VAL A 13 21.64 21.11 -16.71
N PRO A 14 20.40 21.56 -16.43
CA PRO A 14 20.20 22.59 -15.44
C PRO A 14 20.20 21.93 -14.05
N GLU A 15 21.31 22.10 -13.35
CA GLU A 15 21.45 21.86 -11.92
C GLU A 15 21.19 23.19 -11.20
N ASN A 16 20.08 23.29 -10.44
CA ASN A 16 20.02 23.97 -9.15
C ASN A 16 18.60 24.03 -8.55
N ASN A 17 18.33 23.18 -7.55
CA ASN A 17 17.93 23.66 -6.22
C ASN A 17 18.05 22.53 -5.19
N SER A 18 19.25 22.43 -4.62
CA SER A 18 19.43 21.98 -3.24
C SER A 18 18.68 22.94 -2.32
N VAL A 19 17.70 22.42 -1.58
CA VAL A 19 17.50 22.67 -0.13
C VAL A 19 16.79 21.45 0.45
N ASP A 20 17.23 21.11 1.65
CA ASP A 20 17.06 19.90 2.44
C ASP A 20 15.64 19.49 2.83
N SER A 21 15.55 18.20 3.16
CA SER A 21 14.61 17.54 4.06
C SER A 21 13.76 18.44 4.96
N GLU A 22 12.45 18.35 4.80
CA GLU A 22 11.55 18.31 5.95
C GLU A 22 10.40 17.33 5.66
N ASN A 23 10.60 16.11 6.16
CA ASN A 23 9.58 15.35 6.89
C ASN A 23 8.12 15.81 6.69
N THR A 24 7.45 15.33 5.64
CA THR A 24 5.99 15.42 5.58
C THR A 24 5.38 14.14 6.11
N GLU A 25 5.47 13.99 7.42
CA GLU A 25 4.68 13.04 8.21
C GLU A 25 3.20 13.42 8.22
N HIS A 26 2.55 13.50 7.05
CA HIS A 26 1.11 13.74 6.94
C HIS A 26 0.53 13.04 5.71
N GLN A 27 0.50 11.71 5.75
CA GLN A 27 -0.66 11.00 5.22
C GLN A 27 -1.28 10.19 6.35
N GLU A 28 -1.86 10.96 7.27
CA GLU A 28 -3.01 10.56 8.04
C GLU A 28 -4.03 9.93 7.08
N TRP A 29 -4.06 8.59 7.02
CA TRP A 29 -5.14 7.82 6.41
C TRP A 29 -6.38 7.99 7.31
N SER A 30 -6.89 9.21 7.37
CA SER A 30 -8.25 9.52 7.77
C SER A 30 -9.07 9.54 6.49
N LYS A 31 -9.22 8.37 5.84
CA LYS A 31 -10.33 8.20 4.92
C LYS A 31 -11.51 7.70 5.73
N SER A 32 -12.19 8.68 6.33
CA SER A 32 -13.52 8.55 6.90
C SER A 32 -14.39 7.71 5.96
N VAL A 33 -15.06 6.73 6.57
CA VAL A 33 -16.06 5.89 5.95
C VAL A 33 -17.10 6.80 5.32
N SER A 34 -17.14 6.87 3.98
CA SER A 34 -18.29 7.43 3.28
C SER A 34 -19.46 6.48 3.50
N GLU A 35 -20.27 6.81 4.50
CA GLU A 35 -21.65 6.35 4.63
C GLU A 35 -22.39 6.70 3.34
N GLY A 36 -22.72 5.69 2.50
CA GLY A 36 -23.53 5.95 1.31
C GLY A 36 -23.50 4.94 0.18
N GLN A 37 -22.57 3.99 0.14
CA GLN A 37 -22.56 2.96 -0.89
C GLN A 37 -23.14 1.65 -0.33
N LEU A 38 -24.25 1.18 -0.88
CA LEU A 38 -24.87 -0.11 -0.58
C LEU A 38 -23.85 -1.26 -0.71
N GLY A 39 -23.23 -1.59 0.42
CA GLY A 39 -23.07 -2.94 0.95
C GLY A 39 -21.83 -3.74 0.58
N PHE A 40 -20.92 -3.26 -0.27
CA PHE A 40 -19.69 -4.03 -0.53
C PHE A 40 -18.71 -3.82 0.63
N PRO A 41 -18.36 -4.89 1.37
CA PRO A 41 -17.40 -4.76 2.45
C PRO A 41 -16.08 -4.24 1.86
N SER A 42 -15.48 -3.25 2.53
CA SER A 42 -14.15 -2.80 2.17
C SER A 42 -13.20 -4.00 2.16
N PRO A 43 -12.34 -4.13 1.14
CA PRO A 43 -11.43 -5.26 1.06
C PRO A 43 -10.51 -5.28 2.29
N LEU A 44 -10.19 -6.49 2.76
CA LEU A 44 -9.30 -6.72 3.92
C LEU A 44 -7.93 -6.06 3.74
N LEU A 45 -7.45 -5.97 2.49
CA LEU A 45 -6.22 -5.30 2.09
C LEU A 45 -6.37 -4.64 0.72
N PRO A 46 -5.66 -3.52 0.47
CA PRO A 46 -5.51 -2.98 -0.86
C PRO A 46 -4.76 -3.96 -1.77
N ARG A 47 -4.97 -3.85 -3.09
CA ARG A 47 -4.49 -4.86 -4.07
C ARG A 47 -2.99 -5.12 -3.99
N SER A 48 -2.18 -4.08 -3.76
CA SER A 48 -0.72 -4.15 -3.64
C SER A 48 -0.26 -4.87 -2.36
N ALA A 49 -1.00 -4.73 -1.26
CA ALA A 49 -0.62 -5.30 0.03
C ALA A 49 -0.81 -6.83 0.10
N TRP A 50 -1.54 -7.44 -0.84
CA TRP A 50 -1.65 -8.90 -0.94
C TRP A 50 -0.33 -9.61 -1.24
N GLN A 51 0.61 -8.92 -1.89
CA GLN A 51 1.95 -9.47 -2.17
C GLN A 51 2.92 -9.29 -0.99
N ASN A 52 2.56 -8.45 -0.01
CA ASN A 52 3.36 -8.26 1.18
C ASN A 52 3.10 -9.42 2.16
N GLN A 53 4.09 -10.28 2.35
CA GLN A 53 4.00 -11.46 3.22
C GLN A 53 3.57 -11.11 4.64
N GLN A 54 4.07 -10.01 5.21
CA GLN A 54 3.71 -9.60 6.57
C GLN A 54 2.24 -9.13 6.63
N ALA A 55 1.79 -8.35 5.66
CA ALA A 55 0.40 -7.89 5.60
C ALA A 55 -0.56 -9.07 5.45
N PHE A 56 -0.22 -10.02 4.57
CA PHE A 56 -1.00 -11.23 4.35
C PHE A 56 -1.10 -12.08 5.63
N LEU A 57 0.03 -12.34 6.31
CA LEU A 57 0.04 -13.10 7.56
C LEU A 57 -0.79 -12.44 8.65
N ARG A 58 -0.74 -11.10 8.79
CA ARG A 58 -1.58 -10.38 9.75
C ARG A 58 -3.07 -10.58 9.49
N VAL A 59 -3.49 -10.59 8.22
CA VAL A 59 -4.90 -10.85 7.87
C VAL A 59 -5.31 -12.27 8.23
N LEU A 60 -4.47 -13.27 7.94
CA LEU A 60 -4.76 -14.66 8.29
C LEU A 60 -4.92 -14.85 9.80
N ILE A 61 -4.04 -14.24 10.59
CA ILE A 61 -4.12 -14.31 12.06
C ILE A 61 -5.43 -13.70 12.55
N LYS A 62 -5.80 -12.50 12.05
CA LYS A 62 -7.07 -11.85 12.40
C LYS A 62 -8.28 -12.69 12.00
N ALA A 63 -8.25 -13.30 10.82
CA ALA A 63 -9.34 -14.16 10.34
C ALA A 63 -9.51 -15.40 11.24
N LYS A 64 -8.40 -16.03 11.66
CA LYS A 64 -8.41 -17.16 12.60
C LYS A 64 -9.02 -16.75 13.94
N GLN A 65 -8.57 -15.63 14.50
CA GLN A 65 -9.09 -15.11 15.77
C GLN A 65 -10.59 -14.81 15.70
N ALA A 66 -11.05 -14.19 14.62
CA ALA A 66 -12.48 -13.91 14.42
C ALA A 66 -13.31 -15.20 14.37
N LEU A 67 -12.78 -16.25 13.71
CA LEU A 67 -13.44 -17.54 13.65
C LEU A 67 -13.53 -18.22 15.01
N ASP A 68 -12.44 -18.23 15.80
CA ASP A 68 -12.47 -18.81 17.15
C ASP A 68 -13.51 -18.10 18.04
N MET A 69 -13.59 -16.77 17.95
CA MET A 69 -14.58 -16.01 18.72
C MET A 69 -16.01 -16.33 18.30
N ALA A 70 -16.24 -16.53 17.00
CA ALA A 70 -17.53 -16.95 16.48
C ALA A 70 -17.89 -18.37 16.95
N GLU A 71 -16.95 -19.30 16.96
CA GLU A 71 -17.14 -20.67 17.48
C GLU A 71 -17.45 -20.68 18.98
N ILE A 72 -16.68 -19.93 19.78
CA ILE A 72 -16.95 -19.78 21.22
C ILE A 72 -18.32 -19.15 21.45
N THR A 73 -18.69 -18.12 20.69
CA THR A 73 -19.99 -17.47 20.84
C THR A 73 -21.13 -18.42 20.46
N ALA A 74 -20.97 -19.18 19.36
CA ALA A 74 -21.95 -20.16 18.93
C ALA A 74 -22.14 -21.30 19.94
N THR A 75 -21.08 -21.74 20.62
CA THR A 75 -21.16 -22.79 21.64
C THR A 75 -21.70 -22.30 22.99
N LEU A 76 -21.48 -21.03 23.35
CA LEU A 76 -21.99 -20.47 24.61
C LEU A 76 -23.48 -20.12 24.55
N TRP A 77 -23.98 -19.73 23.38
CA TRP A 77 -25.35 -19.22 23.18
C TRP A 77 -26.23 -20.13 22.30
N GLY A 78 -25.70 -21.27 21.87
CA GLY A 78 -26.37 -22.26 21.01
C GLY A 78 -27.08 -23.37 21.79
#